data_AF-A0A949Y783-F1
#
_entry.id   AF-A0A949Y783-F1
#
_cell.length_a   1.000
_cell.length_b   1.000
_cell.length_c   1.000
_cell.angle_alpha   90.00
_cell.angle_beta   90.00
_cell.angle_gamma   90.00
#
_symmetry.space_group_name_H-M   'P 1'
#
loop_
_entity.id
_entity.type
_entity.pdbx_description
1 polymer ?
#
loop_
_entity_poly.entity_id
_entity_poly.type
_entity_poly.pdbx_seq_one_letter_code
_entity_poly.pdbx_strand_id
1 'polypeptide(L)'
;MLNIRTSSRRGRCHLATAPVWSGLAIVSFFLFQPAQGTCATEPVAESGQDKASCPPGMVWIPGGEFTMGTDDPRSLPNERPAHRVKVEGFWMDIHDVTNAEFAKFVEASGYVTTAEKKTDWEELKKQLPPGTLNANK
;
A
#
# COMPACT_ATOMS: atom_id res chain seq x y z
N MET A 1 12.38 9.58 1.08
CA MET A 1 12.42 8.80 2.33
C MET A 1 11.03 8.22 2.51
N LEU A 2 10.79 6.95 2.12
CA LEU A 2 9.45 6.35 2.19
C LEU A 2 9.11 6.03 3.65
N ASN A 3 8.09 6.69 4.21
CA ASN A 3 7.64 6.50 5.58
C ASN A 3 6.41 5.57 5.61
N ILE A 4 6.64 4.27 5.62
CA ILE A 4 5.59 3.27 5.83
C ILE A 4 5.46 3.04 7.35
N ARG A 5 4.27 3.26 7.93
CA ARG A 5 3.92 2.92 9.33
C ARG A 5 2.82 1.86 9.35
N THR A 6 3.03 0.76 10.08
CA THR A 6 2.02 -0.29 10.27
C THR A 6 1.48 -0.30 11.70
N SER A 7 0.21 -0.67 11.86
CA SER A 7 -0.51 -0.72 13.13
C SER A 7 -1.06 -2.13 13.34
N SER A 8 -0.60 -2.80 14.40
CA SER A 8 -1.02 -4.15 14.79
C SER A 8 -1.74 -4.10 16.12
N ARG A 9 -2.97 -4.63 16.21
CA ARG A 9 -3.47 -5.35 17.39
C ARG A 9 -4.78 -6.10 17.15
N ARG A 10 -4.86 -7.25 17.85
CA ARG A 10 -5.92 -8.27 17.81
C ARG A 10 -7.07 -7.87 18.74
N GLY A 11 -8.29 -7.85 18.21
CA GLY A 11 -9.53 -7.68 18.99
C GLY A 11 -10.30 -9.00 19.11
N ARG A 12 -10.64 -9.38 20.35
CA ARG A 12 -11.42 -10.57 20.70
C ARG A 12 -12.90 -10.19 20.79
N CYS A 13 -13.76 -10.84 20.01
CA CYS A 13 -15.21 -10.61 20.02
C CYS A 13 -15.91 -11.48 21.07
N HIS A 14 -16.75 -10.88 21.91
CA HIS A 14 -17.74 -11.59 22.73
C HIS A 14 -19.00 -11.82 21.89
N LEU A 15 -19.51 -13.06 21.85
CA LEU A 15 -20.81 -13.38 21.26
C LEU A 15 -21.94 -12.96 22.20
N ALA A 16 -22.92 -12.22 21.68
CA ALA A 16 -24.22 -12.04 22.33
C ALA A 16 -25.24 -12.99 21.66
N THR A 17 -25.92 -13.81 22.47
CA THR A 17 -27.00 -14.71 22.06
C THR A 17 -28.35 -13.99 22.08
N ALA A 18 -29.20 -14.20 21.07
CA ALA A 18 -30.57 -13.69 21.04
C ALA A 18 -31.58 -14.79 21.41
N PRO A 19 -32.70 -14.46 22.11
CA PRO A 19 -33.66 -15.45 22.58
C PRO A 19 -34.73 -15.81 21.53
N VAL A 20 -35.17 -17.07 21.64
CA VAL A 20 -36.24 -17.75 20.90
C VAL A 20 -37.61 -17.25 21.38
N TRP A 21 -38.50 -16.88 20.45
CA TRP A 21 -39.94 -16.75 20.72
C TRP A 21 -40.73 -17.68 19.79
N SER A 22 -41.40 -18.64 20.42
CA SER A 22 -42.30 -19.62 19.82
C SER A 22 -43.64 -18.99 19.47
N GLY A 23 -44.22 -19.36 18.32
CA GLY A 23 -45.61 -19.04 18.00
C GLY A 23 -46.06 -19.66 16.67
N LEU A 24 -46.87 -20.71 16.76
CA LEU A 24 -47.55 -21.42 15.67
C LEU A 24 -48.54 -20.51 14.91
N ALA A 25 -48.52 -20.55 13.58
CA ALA A 25 -49.72 -20.69 12.74
C ALA A 25 -49.34 -20.99 11.28
N ILE A 26 -49.91 -22.07 10.76
CA ILE A 26 -49.66 -22.67 9.44
C ILE A 26 -50.54 -21.96 8.39
N VAL A 27 -49.92 -21.33 7.41
CA VAL A 27 -50.52 -21.15 6.07
C VAL A 27 -49.44 -21.51 5.06
N SER A 28 -49.60 -22.67 4.43
CA SER A 28 -48.73 -23.19 3.37
C SER A 28 -48.90 -22.36 2.10
N PHE A 29 -48.11 -21.30 1.97
CA PHE A 29 -47.89 -20.63 0.69
C PHE A 29 -46.61 -21.22 0.07
N PHE A 30 -46.79 -22.05 -0.95
CA PHE A 30 -45.70 -22.69 -1.67
C PHE A 30 -44.82 -21.63 -2.33
N LEU A 31 -43.52 -21.76 -2.08
CA LEU A 31 -42.41 -20.90 -2.43
C LEU A 31 -42.31 -20.65 -3.94
N PHE A 32 -42.42 -19.38 -4.37
CA PHE A 32 -41.74 -18.90 -5.58
C PHE A 32 -40.83 -17.75 -5.17
N GLN A 33 -39.65 -18.14 -4.70
CA GLN A 33 -38.58 -17.23 -4.32
C GLN A 33 -37.92 -16.72 -5.61
N PRO A 34 -37.93 -15.41 -5.91
CA PRO A 34 -37.13 -14.91 -7.01
C PRO A 34 -35.67 -15.10 -6.64
N ALA A 35 -34.93 -15.85 -7.45
CA ALA A 35 -33.47 -15.87 -7.39
C ALA A 35 -32.96 -14.51 -7.88
N GLN A 36 -33.03 -13.50 -7.01
CA GLN A 36 -32.25 -12.29 -7.16
C GLN A 36 -30.81 -12.68 -6.82
N GLY A 37 -30.05 -13.05 -7.84
CA GLY A 37 -28.60 -13.08 -7.78
C GLY A 37 -28.09 -11.65 -7.61
N THR A 38 -28.26 -11.09 -6.41
CA THR A 38 -27.46 -9.96 -6.00
C THR A 38 -26.07 -10.52 -5.74
N CYS A 39 -25.15 -10.28 -6.68
CA CYS A 39 -23.73 -10.30 -6.36
C CYS A 39 -23.53 -9.15 -5.38
N ALA A 40 -23.80 -9.41 -4.10
CA ALA A 40 -23.43 -8.51 -3.03
C ALA A 40 -21.90 -8.51 -3.03
N THR A 41 -21.33 -7.50 -3.69
CA THR A 41 -20.03 -6.98 -3.29
C THR A 41 -20.20 -6.61 -1.83
N GLU A 42 -19.74 -7.47 -0.93
CA GLU A 42 -19.62 -7.08 0.47
C GLU A 42 -18.75 -5.83 0.49
N PRO A 43 -19.23 -4.69 1.01
CA PRO A 43 -18.37 -3.56 1.24
C PRO A 43 -17.34 -4.05 2.25
N VAL A 44 -16.09 -4.23 1.78
CA VAL A 44 -14.96 -4.53 2.65
C VAL A 44 -14.96 -3.48 3.73
N ALA A 45 -15.21 -3.95 4.96
CA ALA A 45 -15.57 -3.16 6.11
C ALA A 45 -14.73 -1.88 6.23
N GLU A 46 -15.44 -0.77 6.11
CA GLU A 46 -15.08 0.55 6.56
C GLU A 46 -14.66 0.46 8.03
N SER A 47 -13.38 0.71 8.33
CA SER A 47 -12.95 1.00 9.70
C SER A 47 -12.74 2.50 9.81
N GLY A 48 -13.60 3.12 10.61
CA GLY A 48 -13.60 4.53 10.92
C GLY A 48 -12.22 5.00 11.38
N GLN A 49 -11.78 6.07 10.73
CA GLN A 49 -10.48 6.68 10.94
C GLN A 49 -10.75 8.14 11.32
N ASP A 50 -10.63 8.39 12.61
CA ASP A 50 -10.54 9.69 13.25
C ASP A 50 -9.58 10.60 12.47
N LYS A 51 -9.95 11.87 12.25
CA LYS A 51 -9.20 12.84 11.42
C LYS A 51 -7.70 13.01 11.75
N ALA A 52 -7.20 12.40 12.82
CA ALA A 52 -5.79 12.36 13.22
C ALA A 52 -4.99 11.20 12.59
N SER A 53 -5.63 10.27 11.88
CA SER A 53 -4.99 9.03 11.40
C SER A 53 -4.42 9.10 9.98
N CYS A 54 -4.91 10.03 9.15
CA CYS A 54 -4.50 10.19 7.75
C CYS A 54 -3.54 11.38 7.62
N PRO A 55 -2.26 11.15 7.25
CA PRO A 55 -1.36 12.24 6.88
C PRO A 55 -1.95 13.04 5.71
N PRO A 56 -1.80 14.39 5.70
CA PRO A 56 -2.30 15.21 4.60
C PRO A 56 -1.76 14.74 3.24
N GLY A 57 -2.65 14.56 2.25
CA GLY A 57 -2.25 14.16 0.90
C GLY A 57 -2.04 12.65 0.69
N MET A 58 -2.27 11.82 1.71
CA MET A 58 -2.14 10.36 1.61
C MET A 58 -3.48 9.62 1.60
N VAL A 59 -3.46 8.37 1.12
CA VAL A 59 -4.59 7.44 1.12
C VAL A 59 -4.19 6.11 1.75
N TRP A 60 -5.12 5.46 2.46
CA TRP A 60 -4.90 4.17 3.09
C TRP A 60 -5.03 3.05 2.05
N ILE A 61 -3.96 2.29 1.87
CA ILE A 61 -3.95 1.07 1.06
C ILE A 61 -4.12 -0.11 2.01
N PRO A 62 -5.24 -0.87 1.93
CA PRO A 62 -5.44 -2.02 2.79
C PRO A 62 -4.38 -3.09 2.49
N GLY A 63 -3.93 -3.75 3.56
CA GLY A 63 -3.03 -4.90 3.43
C GLY A 63 -3.73 -6.06 2.73
N GLY A 64 -2.95 -6.90 2.08
CA GLY A 64 -3.47 -7.99 1.27
C GLY A 64 -2.37 -8.85 0.69
N GLU A 65 -2.77 -9.81 -0.14
CA GLU A 65 -1.84 -10.65 -0.88
C GLU A 65 -2.09 -10.49 -2.38
N PHE A 66 -1.02 -10.24 -3.13
CA PHE A 66 -1.08 -10.05 -4.58
C PHE A 66 0.07 -10.79 -5.26
N THR A 67 0.00 -10.90 -6.58
CA THR A 67 1.07 -11.47 -7.40
C THR A 67 2.00 -10.34 -7.84
N MET A 68 3.24 -10.36 -7.36
CA MET A 68 4.29 -9.40 -7.73
C MET A 68 5.16 -9.97 -8.86
N GLY A 69 5.55 -9.12 -9.80
CA GLY A 69 6.29 -9.54 -11.00
C GLY A 69 5.37 -10.15 -12.07
N THR A 70 5.98 -10.73 -13.09
CA THR A 70 5.28 -11.38 -14.20
C THR A 70 6.04 -12.60 -14.71
N ASP A 71 5.35 -13.52 -15.39
CA ASP A 71 5.96 -14.64 -16.11
C ASP A 71 5.89 -14.45 -17.63
N ASP A 72 5.45 -13.27 -18.11
CA ASP A 72 5.36 -12.98 -19.53
C ASP A 72 6.74 -13.12 -20.20
N PRO A 73 6.86 -13.87 -21.32
CA PRO A 73 8.13 -14.05 -22.02
C PRO A 73 8.77 -12.75 -22.53
N ARG A 74 8.01 -11.67 -22.71
CA ARG A 74 8.48 -10.36 -23.18
C ARG A 74 8.96 -9.45 -22.06
N SER A 75 8.79 -9.82 -20.79
CA SER A 75 9.24 -9.00 -19.66
C SER A 75 10.76 -9.05 -19.50
N LEU A 76 11.31 -8.04 -18.83
CA LEU A 76 12.74 -8.05 -18.50
C LEU A 76 13.06 -9.16 -17.48
N PRO A 77 14.29 -9.70 -17.45
CA PRO A 77 14.66 -10.73 -16.49
C PRO A 77 14.49 -10.33 -15.02
N ASN A 78 14.64 -9.04 -14.70
CA ASN A 78 14.48 -8.50 -13.35
C ASN A 78 13.01 -8.26 -12.92
N GLU A 79 12.05 -8.50 -13.82
CA GLU A 79 10.61 -8.40 -13.53
C GLU A 79 9.97 -9.77 -13.22
N ARG A 80 10.76 -10.85 -13.35
CA ARG A 80 10.34 -12.25 -13.20
C ARG A 80 10.95 -12.88 -11.95
N PRO A 81 10.36 -13.96 -11.41
CA PRO A 81 9.09 -14.57 -11.78
C PRO A 81 7.89 -13.93 -11.08
N ALA A 82 6.69 -14.25 -11.55
CA ALA A 82 5.47 -13.94 -10.81
C ALA A 82 5.43 -14.77 -9.51
N HIS A 83 5.27 -14.11 -8.37
CA HIS A 83 5.19 -14.79 -7.08
C HIS A 83 4.24 -14.08 -6.11
N ARG A 84 3.71 -14.82 -5.13
CA ARG A 84 2.76 -14.29 -4.15
C ARG A 84 3.49 -13.50 -3.06
N VAL A 85 3.04 -12.28 -2.83
CA VAL A 85 3.58 -11.38 -1.79
C VAL A 85 2.43 -10.89 -0.92
N LYS A 86 2.60 -11.00 0.39
CA LYS A 86 1.69 -10.44 1.40
C LYS A 86 2.29 -9.16 1.98
N VAL A 87 1.51 -8.09 1.98
CA VAL A 87 1.88 -6.80 2.55
C VAL A 87 0.86 -6.36 3.60
N GLU A 88 1.34 -5.70 4.66
CA GLU A 88 0.47 -5.02 5.62
C GLU A 88 -0.11 -3.74 5.01
N GLY A 89 -1.18 -3.21 5.60
CA GLY A 89 -1.77 -1.95 5.14
C GLY A 89 -0.89 -0.76 5.48
N PHE A 90 -0.87 0.25 4.61
CA PHE A 90 -0.02 1.43 4.74
C PHE A 90 -0.61 2.66 4.05
N TRP A 91 -0.06 3.84 4.35
CA TRP A 91 -0.40 5.10 3.69
C TRP A 91 0.48 5.33 2.46
N MET A 92 -0.13 5.78 1.36
CA MET A 92 0.57 6.16 0.13
C MET A 92 0.17 7.58 -0.28
N ASP A 93 1.12 8.38 -0.75
CA ASP A 93 0.83 9.69 -1.34
C ASP A 93 -0.04 9.54 -2.59
N ILE A 94 -1.00 10.46 -2.78
CA ILE A 94 -1.89 10.47 -3.95
C ILE A 94 -1.13 10.96 -5.20
N HIS A 95 -0.08 11.75 -5.00
CA HIS A 95 0.74 12.33 -6.05
C HIS A 95 2.23 12.20 -5.73
N ASP A 96 3.07 12.26 -6.76
CA ASP A 96 4.51 12.34 -6.57
C ASP A 96 4.90 13.64 -5.83
N VAL A 97 6.03 13.60 -5.11
CA VAL A 97 6.56 14.78 -4.40
C VAL A 97 6.89 15.88 -5.40
N THR A 98 6.27 17.04 -5.23
CA THR A 98 6.47 18.20 -6.09
C THR A 98 7.74 18.97 -5.73
N ASN A 99 8.26 19.76 -6.69
CA ASN A 99 9.40 20.65 -6.43
C ASN A 99 9.13 21.64 -5.29
N ALA A 100 7.89 22.13 -5.16
CA ALA A 100 7.51 23.06 -4.10
C ALA A 100 7.53 22.39 -2.71
N GLU A 101 7.11 21.12 -2.62
CA GLU A 101 7.16 20.35 -1.37
C GLU A 101 8.60 19.97 -1.00
N PHE A 102 9.39 19.56 -1.99
CA PHE A 102 10.80 19.26 -1.77
C PHE A 102 11.58 20.51 -1.34
N ALA A 103 11.28 21.69 -1.91
CA ALA A 103 11.90 22.95 -1.49
C ALA A 103 11.61 23.28 -0.02
N LYS A 104 10.38 23.08 0.45
CA LYS A 104 10.02 23.24 1.87
C LYS A 104 10.80 22.29 2.76
N PHE A 105 11.02 21.05 2.32
CA PHE A 105 11.86 20.09 3.04
C PHE A 105 13.30 20.59 3.15
N VAL A 106 13.90 21.03 2.04
CA VAL A 106 15.28 21.55 2.02
C VAL A 106 15.43 22.78 2.91
N GLU A 107 14.48 23.72 2.86
CA GLU A 107 14.47 24.91 3.72
C GLU A 107 14.39 24.54 5.21
N ALA A 108 13.54 23.57 5.57
CA ALA A 108 13.34 23.15 6.95
C ALA A 108 14.52 22.33 7.51
N SER A 109 15.16 21.48 6.70
CA SER A 109 16.20 20.57 7.18
C SER A 109 17.64 21.00 6.82
N GLY A 110 17.81 21.96 5.91
CA GLY A 110 19.11 22.31 5.33
C GLY A 110 19.74 21.17 4.52
N TYR A 111 18.92 20.31 3.90
CA TYR A 111 19.43 19.11 3.21
C TYR A 111 20.14 19.45 1.90
N VAL A 112 21.40 19.03 1.78
CA VAL A 112 22.17 19.09 0.52
C VAL A 112 22.07 17.75 -0.19
N THR A 113 21.55 17.77 -1.41
CA THR A 113 21.32 16.56 -2.21
C THR A 113 22.63 15.91 -2.63
N THR A 114 22.60 14.61 -2.93
CA THR A 114 23.78 13.91 -3.43
C THR A 114 24.28 14.50 -4.76
N ALA A 115 23.38 15.04 -5.59
CA ALA A 115 23.73 15.68 -6.85
C ALA A 115 24.51 17.01 -6.68
N GLU A 116 24.28 17.73 -5.59
CA GLU A 116 24.97 18.99 -5.28
C GLU A 116 26.33 18.77 -4.59
N LYS A 117 26.56 17.58 -4.01
CA LYS A 117 27.83 17.24 -3.38
C LYS A 117 28.89 17.01 -4.46
N LYS A 118 30.12 17.47 -4.19
CA LYS A 118 31.26 17.19 -5.07
C LYS A 118 31.51 15.69 -5.10
N THR A 119 31.57 15.14 -6.31
CA THR A 119 31.92 13.75 -6.57
C THR A 119 33.35 13.47 -6.12
N ASP A 120 33.54 12.48 -5.26
CA ASP A 120 34.87 11.99 -4.92
C ASP A 120 35.39 11.05 -6.01
N TRP A 121 36.44 11.48 -6.72
CA TRP A 121 37.04 10.70 -7.79
C TRP A 121 37.66 9.38 -7.30
N GLU A 122 38.21 9.37 -6.09
CA GLU A 122 38.89 8.19 -5.54
C GLU A 122 37.90 7.07 -5.21
N GLU A 123 36.66 7.42 -4.86
CA GLU A 123 35.56 6.47 -4.71
C GLU A 123 34.97 6.08 -6.06
N LEU A 124 34.74 7.05 -6.94
CA LEU A 124 34.13 6.81 -8.26
C LEU A 124 34.96 5.85 -9.11
N LYS A 125 36.29 5.99 -9.13
CA LYS A 125 37.18 5.15 -9.94
C LYS A 125 37.16 3.67 -9.56
N LYS A 126 36.70 3.31 -8.35
CA LYS A 126 36.57 1.91 -7.92
C LYS A 126 35.44 1.19 -8.66
N GLN A 127 34.42 1.92 -9.12
CA GLN A 127 33.24 1.39 -9.81
C GLN A 127 33.39 1.41 -11.34
N LEU A 128 34.38 2.14 -11.85
CA LEU A 128 34.56 2.36 -13.28
C LEU A 128 35.57 1.38 -13.89
N PRO A 129 35.42 1.04 -15.19
CA PRO A 129 36.45 0.33 -15.92
C PRO A 129 37.80 1.06 -15.87
N PRO A 130 38.93 0.32 -15.90
CA PRO A 130 40.25 0.93 -15.90
C PRO A 130 40.45 1.81 -17.13
N GLY A 131 41.08 2.97 -16.95
CA GLY A 131 41.36 3.94 -18.01
C GLY A 131 40.31 5.04 -18.20
N THR A 132 39.27 5.09 -17.36
CA THR A 132 38.28 6.18 -17.40
C THR A 132 38.92 7.53 -17.01
N LEU A 133 38.66 8.58 -17.79
CA LEU A 133 39.17 9.92 -17.53
C LEU A 133 38.47 10.55 -16.32
N ASN A 134 39.22 11.31 -15.52
CA ASN A 134 38.67 12.02 -14.37
C ASN A 134 37.88 13.26 -14.82
N ALA A 135 36.60 13.30 -14.49
CA ALA A 135 35.69 14.39 -14.82
C ALA A 135 35.84 15.65 -13.93
N ASN A 136 36.62 15.57 -12.85
CA ASN A 136 36.86 16.67 -11.91
C ASN A 136 38.10 17.51 -12.25
N LYS A 137 38.65 17.37 -13.47
CA LYS A 137 39.90 18.02 -13.89
C LYS A 137 39.67 19.11 -14.91
#